data_AF-A7RP14-F1
#
_entry.id   AF-A7RP14-F1
#
_cell.length_a   1.000
_cell.length_b   1.000
_cell.length_c   1.000
_cell.angle_alpha   90.00
_cell.angle_beta   90.00
_cell.angle_gamma   90.00
#
_symmetry.space_group_name_H-M   'P 1'
#
loop_
_entity.id
_entity.type
_entity.pdbx_description
1 polymer ?
#
loop_
_entity_poly.entity_id
_entity_poly.type
_entity_poly.pdbx_seq_one_letter_code
_entity_poly.pdbx_strand_id
1 'polypeptide(L)'
;VRLIASVPGRHAGLNKNKWGHLKLRKILQEHGPPSSDVTTNWPVIGQFSSIGSLGPDKNKWLCGEWLQSLAATCGRTFGSNAPLKLVFPTVDNVRTTLWFISAGGSIPYSHKTAEKQPYLPSFFCSWNATSRGRSRASPHIKTYMRTSPDHSRLAWFMVTSSNLSKAAWGVLEKGGSQLMIRSYEIGVLFLPADQVTDREAIDQCRDILGGNRLSDEPCTHVHVPFDLPPSPYSDDEKPWMWDVRYLDKPDTNGNIWSPS
;
A
#
# COMPACT_ATOMS: atom_id res chain seq x y z
N VAL A 1 1.09 -2.28 -18.62
CA VAL A 1 0.81 -2.64 -17.21
C VAL A 1 0.82 -4.15 -17.04
N ARG A 2 1.01 -4.65 -15.81
CA ARG A 2 0.98 -6.09 -15.47
C ARG A 2 -0.14 -6.40 -14.49
N LEU A 3 -0.82 -7.53 -14.68
CA LEU A 3 -1.90 -7.95 -13.80
C LEU A 3 -1.37 -8.60 -12.51
N ILE A 4 -1.86 -8.13 -11.36
CA ILE A 4 -1.68 -8.75 -10.05
C ILE A 4 -3.06 -9.09 -9.51
N ALA A 5 -3.33 -10.39 -9.32
CA ALA A 5 -4.64 -10.85 -8.88
C ALA A 5 -4.50 -11.83 -7.72
N SER A 6 -5.58 -11.98 -6.96
CA SER A 6 -5.74 -12.99 -5.93
C SER A 6 -6.96 -13.83 -6.25
N VAL A 7 -6.81 -15.14 -6.10
CA VAL A 7 -7.88 -16.13 -6.27
C VAL A 7 -7.90 -17.02 -5.03
N PRO A 8 -9.04 -17.22 -4.36
CA PRO A 8 -9.15 -18.06 -3.18
C PRO A 8 -8.62 -19.47 -3.44
N GLY A 9 -7.92 -20.01 -2.45
CA GLY A 9 -7.39 -21.36 -2.53
C GLY A 9 -6.05 -21.52 -1.81
N ARG A 10 -5.56 -22.76 -1.85
CA ARG A 10 -4.25 -23.17 -1.36
C ARG A 10 -3.37 -23.51 -2.54
N HIS A 11 -2.41 -22.65 -2.84
CA HIS A 11 -1.56 -22.72 -4.02
C HIS A 11 -0.19 -23.26 -3.65
N ALA A 12 0.23 -24.35 -4.28
CA ALA A 12 1.52 -25.01 -4.04
C ALA A 12 2.30 -25.22 -5.35
N GLY A 13 3.57 -25.60 -5.24
CA GLY A 13 4.45 -25.82 -6.40
C GLY A 13 4.52 -24.59 -7.31
N LEU A 14 4.40 -24.80 -8.62
CA LEU A 14 4.42 -23.74 -9.63
C LEU A 14 3.25 -22.74 -9.49
N ASN A 15 2.13 -23.15 -8.87
CA ASN A 15 0.97 -22.28 -8.69
C ASN A 15 1.17 -21.25 -7.56
N LYS A 16 2.14 -21.47 -6.66
CA LYS A 16 2.39 -20.61 -5.50
C LYS A 16 2.68 -19.14 -5.89
N ASN A 17 3.30 -18.92 -7.04
CA ASN A 17 3.68 -17.59 -7.55
C ASN A 17 2.68 -17.01 -8.57
N LYS A 18 1.48 -17.61 -8.72
CA LYS A 18 0.47 -17.12 -9.67
C LYS A 18 -0.39 -15.98 -9.10
N TRP A 19 -0.51 -15.90 -7.77
CA TRP A 19 -1.47 -15.02 -7.10
C TRP A 19 -0.86 -14.24 -5.93
N GLY A 20 -1.58 -13.21 -5.49
CA GLY A 20 -1.29 -12.46 -4.27
C GLY A 20 0.11 -11.85 -4.23
N HIS A 21 0.69 -11.77 -3.03
CA HIS A 21 1.97 -11.08 -2.84
C HIS A 21 3.14 -11.82 -3.53
N LEU A 22 3.04 -13.15 -3.72
CA LEU A 22 4.07 -13.91 -4.42
C LEU A 22 4.05 -13.72 -5.94
N LYS A 23 2.89 -13.41 -6.53
CA LYS A 23 2.83 -12.96 -7.93
C LYS A 23 3.55 -11.63 -8.12
N LEU A 24 3.33 -10.68 -7.21
CA LEU A 24 4.04 -9.41 -7.21
C LEU A 24 5.55 -9.63 -7.04
N ARG A 25 5.96 -10.45 -6.06
CA ARG A 25 7.37 -10.80 -5.84
C ARG A 25 8.02 -11.34 -7.12
N LYS A 26 7.38 -12.32 -7.76
CA LYS A 26 7.88 -12.93 -9.00
C LYS A 26 8.11 -11.89 -10.09
N ILE A 27 7.12 -11.04 -10.34
CA ILE A 27 7.23 -9.98 -11.37
C ILE A 27 8.35 -9.00 -11.03
N LEU A 28 8.48 -8.58 -9.77
CA LEU A 28 9.53 -7.65 -9.37
C LEU A 28 10.94 -8.26 -9.45
N GLN A 29 11.08 -9.58 -9.22
CA GLN A 29 12.35 -10.29 -9.39
C GLN A 29 12.74 -10.48 -10.86
N GLU A 30 11.77 -10.68 -11.75
CA GLU A 30 12.01 -10.94 -13.17
C GLU A 30 12.09 -9.65 -14.02
N HIS A 31 11.34 -8.61 -13.63
CA HIS A 31 11.13 -7.42 -14.45
C HIS A 31 11.11 -6.11 -13.66
N GLY A 32 11.22 -6.18 -12.33
CA GLY A 32 11.24 -5.00 -11.49
C GLY A 32 12.54 -4.20 -11.63
N PRO A 33 12.69 -3.13 -10.85
CA PRO A 33 13.88 -2.31 -10.92
C PRO A 33 15.14 -3.12 -10.54
N PRO A 34 16.30 -2.84 -11.17
CA PRO A 34 17.57 -3.41 -10.78
C PRO A 34 17.92 -3.09 -9.32
N SER A 35 18.52 -4.05 -8.62
CA SER A 35 19.00 -3.86 -7.25
C SER A 35 20.11 -2.83 -7.13
N SER A 36 20.81 -2.50 -8.23
CA SER A 36 21.79 -1.41 -8.33
C SER A 36 21.15 -0.02 -8.26
N ASP A 37 19.92 0.12 -8.78
CA ASP A 37 19.23 1.41 -8.89
C ASP A 37 18.41 1.70 -7.63
N VAL A 38 17.84 0.65 -7.04
CA VAL A 38 16.87 0.75 -5.95
C VAL A 38 17.42 0.07 -4.71
N THR A 39 18.14 0.87 -3.93
CA THR A 39 18.78 0.49 -2.67
C THR A 39 17.77 0.10 -1.59
N THR A 40 18.24 -0.49 -0.48
CA THR A 40 17.36 -0.97 0.61
C THR A 40 16.66 0.15 1.36
N ASN A 41 17.17 1.38 1.34
CA ASN A 41 16.54 2.53 1.98
C ASN A 41 15.34 3.10 1.20
N TRP A 42 15.05 2.64 -0.02
CA TRP A 42 13.85 3.04 -0.78
C TRP A 42 12.60 2.48 -0.08
N PRO A 43 11.75 3.34 0.54
CA PRO A 43 10.61 2.90 1.31
C PRO A 43 9.56 2.23 0.44
N VAL A 44 8.92 1.20 0.98
CA VAL A 44 7.64 0.68 0.50
C VAL A 44 6.53 1.49 1.16
N ILE A 45 5.60 2.01 0.36
CA ILE A 45 4.42 2.73 0.83
C ILE A 45 3.20 1.91 0.45
N GLY A 46 2.37 1.57 1.44
CA GLY A 46 1.06 0.96 1.23
C GLY A 46 -0.04 1.89 1.71
N GLN A 47 -1.04 2.12 0.88
CA GLN A 47 -2.23 2.91 1.21
C GLN A 47 -3.47 2.04 0.97
N PHE A 48 -4.38 1.99 1.93
CA PHE A 48 -5.57 1.13 1.87
C PHE A 48 -6.72 1.71 2.70
N SER A 49 -7.91 1.10 2.58
CA SER A 49 -9.12 1.52 3.29
C SER A 49 -9.60 0.52 4.34
N SER A 50 -8.92 -0.61 4.51
CA SER A 50 -9.25 -1.63 5.52
C SER A 50 -8.01 -2.40 5.95
N ILE A 51 -8.07 -2.95 7.17
CA ILE A 51 -6.99 -3.71 7.78
C ILE A 51 -7.55 -5.01 8.37
N GLY A 52 -6.96 -6.14 7.97
CA GLY A 52 -7.25 -7.45 8.55
C GLY A 52 -6.36 -7.79 9.75
N SER A 53 -6.58 -8.98 10.34
CA SER A 53 -5.73 -9.51 11.41
C SER A 53 -4.39 -9.97 10.86
N LEU A 54 -3.33 -9.24 11.19
CA LEU A 54 -1.96 -9.49 10.71
C LEU A 54 -1.17 -10.41 11.66
N GLY A 55 -1.65 -10.53 12.90
CA GLY A 55 -1.03 -11.30 13.99
C GLY A 55 -0.20 -10.41 14.90
N PRO A 56 0.22 -10.93 16.08
CA PRO A 56 0.83 -10.12 17.16
C PRO A 56 2.30 -9.75 16.93
N ASP A 57 2.98 -10.43 16.02
CA ASP A 57 4.39 -10.18 15.69
C ASP A 57 4.53 -9.68 14.25
N LYS A 58 5.06 -8.45 14.10
CA LYS A 58 5.31 -7.80 12.81
C LYS A 58 6.18 -8.64 11.88
N ASN A 59 7.09 -9.44 12.44
CA ASN A 59 8.05 -10.24 11.68
C ASN A 59 7.45 -11.53 11.13
N LYS A 60 6.23 -11.92 11.51
CA LYS A 60 5.61 -13.15 11.00
C LYS A 60 5.03 -12.99 9.60
N TRP A 61 4.27 -11.92 9.36
CA TRP A 61 3.61 -11.74 8.06
C TRP A 61 3.89 -10.38 7.44
N LEU A 62 3.64 -9.29 8.18
CA LEU A 62 3.77 -7.93 7.65
C LEU A 62 5.20 -7.67 7.12
N CYS A 63 6.21 -7.82 7.97
CA CYS A 63 7.61 -7.60 7.61
C CYS A 63 8.28 -8.86 7.05
N GLY A 64 7.87 -10.05 7.51
CA GLY A 64 8.51 -11.33 7.18
C GLY A 64 8.12 -11.93 5.82
N GLU A 65 6.91 -11.67 5.34
CA GLU A 65 6.40 -12.26 4.09
C GLU A 65 5.98 -11.18 3.08
N TRP A 66 5.06 -10.32 3.51
CA TRP A 66 4.40 -9.34 2.66
C TRP A 66 5.39 -8.25 2.21
N LEU A 67 6.02 -7.54 3.15
CA LEU A 67 7.02 -6.51 2.84
C LEU A 67 8.19 -7.06 2.02
N GLN A 68 8.67 -8.28 2.31
CA GLN A 68 9.73 -8.92 1.53
C GLN A 68 9.34 -9.12 0.06
N SER A 69 8.05 -9.29 -0.22
CA SER A 69 7.54 -9.41 -1.58
C SER A 69 7.50 -8.07 -2.30
N LEU A 70 7.04 -7.02 -1.61
CA LEU A 70 6.95 -5.67 -2.17
C LEU A 70 8.34 -5.03 -2.34
N ALA A 71 9.31 -5.39 -1.49
CA ALA A 71 10.67 -4.88 -1.55
C ALA A 71 11.58 -5.67 -2.52
N ALA A 72 11.04 -6.64 -3.26
CA ALA A 72 11.80 -7.41 -4.24
C ALA A 72 12.33 -6.53 -5.39
N THR A 73 13.48 -6.91 -5.92
CA THR A 73 14.18 -6.22 -7.03
C THR A 73 14.80 -7.26 -7.95
N CYS A 74 15.05 -6.87 -9.20
CA CYS A 74 15.76 -7.71 -10.15
C CYS A 74 17.23 -7.88 -9.72
N GLY A 75 17.74 -9.11 -9.80
CA GLY A 75 19.13 -9.42 -9.43
C GLY A 75 19.40 -9.57 -7.94
N ARG A 76 18.37 -9.50 -7.06
CA ARG A 76 18.53 -9.76 -5.62
C ARG A 76 17.76 -11.01 -5.19
N THR A 77 18.47 -11.96 -4.60
CA THR A 77 17.93 -13.26 -4.19
C THR A 77 17.27 -13.24 -2.81
N PHE A 78 17.72 -12.38 -1.89
CA PHE A 78 17.24 -12.37 -0.51
C PHE A 78 17.05 -10.99 0.11
N GLY A 79 16.02 -10.92 0.97
CA GLY A 79 15.88 -10.01 2.12
C GLY A 79 16.15 -8.54 1.87
N SER A 80 15.10 -7.72 1.89
CA SER A 80 15.24 -6.26 1.98
C SER A 80 14.60 -5.76 3.27
N ASN A 81 15.40 -5.06 4.08
CA ASN A 81 14.91 -4.28 5.23
C ASN A 81 14.44 -2.91 4.74
N ALA A 82 13.54 -2.90 3.75
CA ALA A 82 12.99 -1.65 3.24
C ALA A 82 12.19 -0.95 4.34
N PRO A 83 12.35 0.37 4.53
CA PRO A 83 11.45 1.12 5.39
C PRO A 83 10.01 0.94 4.90
N LEU A 84 9.06 0.86 5.82
CA LEU A 84 7.65 0.68 5.51
C LEU A 84 6.85 1.87 6.02
N LYS A 85 6.01 2.45 5.16
CA LYS A 85 5.04 3.50 5.50
C LYS A 85 3.64 3.03 5.12
N LEU A 86 2.69 3.13 6.03
CA LEU A 86 1.31 2.67 5.85
C LEU A 86 0.35 3.85 5.94
N VAL A 87 -0.16 4.33 4.80
CA VAL A 87 -1.11 5.44 4.76
C VAL A 87 -2.51 4.91 5.09
N PHE A 88 -3.05 5.35 6.22
CA PHE A 88 -4.39 5.00 6.68
C PHE A 88 -5.04 6.23 7.33
N PRO A 89 -6.36 6.43 7.23
CA PRO A 89 -7.00 7.60 7.83
C PRO A 89 -6.95 7.62 9.35
N THR A 90 -6.63 8.78 9.92
CA THR A 90 -6.81 9.06 11.35
C THR A 90 -8.28 9.25 11.67
N VAL A 91 -8.63 9.24 12.96
CA VAL A 91 -9.96 9.66 13.42
C VAL A 91 -10.30 11.05 12.90
N ASP A 92 -9.34 11.98 12.95
CA ASP A 92 -9.56 13.36 12.49
C ASP A 92 -9.74 13.47 10.97
N ASN A 93 -8.98 12.67 10.19
CA ASN A 93 -9.18 12.58 8.74
C ASN A 93 -10.62 12.16 8.41
N VAL A 94 -11.17 11.15 9.10
CA VAL A 94 -12.55 10.70 8.85
C VAL A 94 -13.55 11.77 9.31
N ARG A 95 -13.38 12.31 10.53
CA ARG A 95 -14.23 13.35 11.13
C ARG A 95 -14.36 14.60 10.25
N THR A 96 -13.29 15.00 9.57
CA THR A 96 -13.24 16.22 8.75
C THR A 96 -13.64 16.02 7.29
N THR A 97 -14.01 14.79 6.90
CA THR A 97 -14.48 14.51 5.54
C THR A 97 -15.82 15.15 5.22
N LEU A 98 -16.08 15.28 3.92
CA LEU A 98 -17.36 15.77 3.40
C LEU A 98 -18.56 14.86 3.78
N TRP A 99 -18.31 13.56 3.98
CA TRP A 99 -19.35 12.53 4.13
C TRP A 99 -19.06 11.62 5.32
N PHE A 100 -18.88 12.19 6.51
CA PHE A 100 -18.42 11.49 7.73
C PHE A 100 -19.03 10.11 7.97
N ILE A 101 -20.37 9.99 7.98
CA ILE A 101 -21.05 8.72 8.27
C ILE A 101 -20.74 7.67 7.19
N SER A 102 -20.91 8.04 5.92
CA SER A 102 -20.65 7.13 4.79
C SER A 102 -19.17 6.76 4.67
N ALA A 103 -18.28 7.72 4.94
CA ALA A 103 -16.84 7.53 4.96
C ALA A 103 -16.43 6.56 6.08
N GLY A 104 -16.96 6.76 7.30
CA GLY A 104 -16.67 5.93 8.46
C GLY A 104 -17.04 4.47 8.27
N GLY A 105 -18.20 4.19 7.66
CA GLY A 105 -18.62 2.83 7.33
C GLY A 105 -17.81 2.18 6.18
N SER A 106 -17.18 2.99 5.34
CA SER A 106 -16.40 2.53 4.17
C SER A 106 -14.90 2.33 4.46
N ILE A 107 -14.48 2.57 5.71
CA ILE A 107 -13.10 2.34 6.18
C ILE A 107 -13.13 1.29 7.32
N PRO A 108 -13.34 0.00 7.02
CA PRO A 108 -13.49 -1.01 8.05
C PRO A 108 -12.14 -1.41 8.66
N TYR A 109 -11.94 -1.02 9.92
CA TYR A 109 -10.91 -1.54 10.81
C TYR A 109 -11.49 -1.68 12.22
N SER A 110 -11.80 -2.91 12.65
CA SER A 110 -12.46 -3.13 13.95
C SER A 110 -11.47 -2.98 15.11
N HIS A 111 -11.93 -2.45 16.25
CA HIS A 111 -11.20 -2.39 17.51
C HIS A 111 -10.59 -3.75 17.90
N LYS A 112 -11.39 -4.82 17.85
CA LYS A 112 -10.96 -6.20 18.15
C LYS A 112 -9.82 -6.70 17.24
N THR A 113 -9.72 -6.20 16.02
CA THR A 113 -8.60 -6.52 15.12
C THR A 113 -7.38 -5.69 15.48
N ALA A 114 -7.57 -4.42 15.86
CA ALA A 114 -6.49 -3.55 16.29
C ALA A 114 -5.76 -4.05 17.55
N GLU A 115 -6.50 -4.53 18.55
CA GLU A 115 -5.94 -5.11 19.79
C GLU A 115 -4.95 -6.26 19.54
N LYS A 116 -5.11 -7.00 18.44
CA LYS A 116 -4.25 -8.14 18.10
C LYS A 116 -2.91 -7.76 17.48
N GLN A 117 -2.69 -6.49 17.17
CA GLN A 117 -1.53 -6.00 16.43
C GLN A 117 -1.10 -4.59 16.91
N PRO A 118 -0.72 -4.44 18.20
CA PRO A 118 -0.38 -3.14 18.79
C PRO A 118 0.87 -2.50 18.19
N TYR A 119 1.69 -3.24 17.44
CA TYR A 119 2.84 -2.67 16.72
C TYR A 119 2.45 -1.85 15.50
N LEU A 120 1.26 -2.06 14.93
CA LEU A 120 0.91 -1.53 13.63
C LEU A 120 0.88 0.01 13.56
N PRO A 121 0.42 0.75 14.59
CA PRO A 121 0.44 2.21 14.60
C PRO A 121 1.82 2.84 14.36
N SER A 122 2.91 2.17 14.74
CA SER A 122 4.29 2.67 14.49
C SER A 122 4.65 2.80 13.00
N PHE A 123 3.84 2.24 12.10
CA PHE A 123 4.01 2.35 10.66
C PHE A 123 3.04 3.35 10.01
N PHE A 124 2.06 3.89 10.76
CA PHE A 124 0.99 4.68 10.18
C PHE A 124 1.42 6.08 9.76
N CYS A 125 0.85 6.52 8.65
CA CYS A 125 0.95 7.86 8.12
C CYS A 125 -0.45 8.37 7.80
N SER A 126 -0.73 9.64 8.07
CA SER A 126 -2.04 10.23 7.91
C SER A 126 -2.41 10.39 6.44
N TRP A 127 -3.72 10.40 6.15
CA TRP A 127 -4.23 10.68 4.82
C TRP A 127 -4.10 12.18 4.54
N ASN A 128 -3.29 12.53 3.53
CA ASN A 128 -3.16 13.89 3.03
C ASN A 128 -3.08 13.86 1.50
N ALA A 129 -3.96 14.60 0.84
CA ALA A 129 -4.01 14.70 -0.62
C ALA A 129 -4.31 16.14 -1.04
N THR A 130 -3.61 17.09 -0.40
CA THR A 130 -3.83 18.53 -0.57
C THR A 130 -3.47 18.95 -2.00
N SER A 131 -2.37 18.42 -2.53
CA SER A 131 -1.96 18.66 -3.93
C SER A 131 -2.99 18.19 -4.96
N ARG A 132 -3.93 17.33 -4.55
CA ARG A 132 -5.01 16.79 -5.40
C ARG A 132 -6.39 17.31 -5.02
N GLY A 133 -6.49 18.22 -4.05
CA GLY A 133 -7.76 18.72 -3.52
C GLY A 133 -8.63 17.64 -2.88
N ARG A 134 -8.03 16.55 -2.37
CA ARG A 134 -8.75 15.34 -1.91
C ARG A 134 -8.53 14.99 -0.44
N SER A 135 -7.89 15.85 0.37
CA SER A 135 -7.68 15.57 1.80
C SER A 135 -8.98 15.34 2.57
N ARG A 136 -10.09 15.99 2.15
CA ARG A 136 -11.44 15.79 2.74
C ARG A 136 -12.27 14.70 2.06
N ALA A 137 -11.70 13.97 1.10
CA ALA A 137 -12.31 12.82 0.45
C ALA A 137 -11.62 11.55 0.96
N SER A 138 -12.32 10.78 1.80
CA SER A 138 -11.78 9.54 2.37
C SER A 138 -11.31 8.57 1.28
N PRO A 139 -10.12 7.96 1.45
CA PRO A 139 -9.61 7.04 0.44
C PRO A 139 -10.35 5.71 0.51
N HIS A 140 -11.03 5.36 -0.59
CA HIS A 140 -11.43 3.97 -0.87
C HIS A 140 -10.54 3.30 -1.93
N ILE A 141 -9.63 4.06 -2.55
CA ILE A 141 -8.55 3.53 -3.38
C ILE A 141 -7.55 2.74 -2.52
N LYS A 142 -6.86 1.75 -3.12
CA LYS A 142 -5.72 1.07 -2.51
C LYS A 142 -4.55 1.14 -3.47
N THR A 143 -3.44 1.64 -2.97
CA THR A 143 -2.22 1.80 -3.77
C THR A 143 -1.01 1.26 -3.01
N TYR A 144 -0.07 0.72 -3.76
CA TYR A 144 1.20 0.23 -3.24
C TYR A 144 2.29 0.73 -4.15
N MET A 145 3.39 1.18 -3.60
CA MET A 145 4.49 1.74 -4.38
C MET A 145 5.82 1.60 -3.65
N ARG A 146 6.89 1.83 -4.38
CA ARG A 146 8.23 1.97 -3.81
C ARG A 146 8.85 3.25 -4.33
N THR A 147 9.26 4.15 -3.44
CA THR A 147 9.78 5.46 -3.81
C THR A 147 11.26 5.60 -3.48
N SER A 148 11.94 6.56 -4.09
CA SER A 148 13.26 7.00 -3.63
C SER A 148 13.19 7.58 -2.21
N PRO A 149 14.32 7.68 -1.50
CA PRO A 149 14.35 8.20 -0.13
C PRO A 149 13.85 9.65 0.00
N ASP A 150 14.07 10.47 -1.03
CA ASP A 150 13.58 11.84 -1.16
C ASP A 150 12.16 11.93 -1.74
N HIS A 151 11.55 10.79 -2.07
CA HIS A 151 10.21 10.66 -2.66
C HIS A 151 10.03 11.37 -4.01
N SER A 152 11.10 11.65 -4.75
CA SER A 152 11.04 12.25 -6.10
C SER A 152 10.80 11.22 -7.20
N ARG A 153 11.12 9.94 -6.95
CA ARG A 153 11.09 8.86 -7.94
C ARG A 153 10.28 7.63 -7.50
N LEU A 154 9.68 6.91 -8.45
CA LEU A 154 9.00 5.63 -8.29
C LEU A 154 9.81 4.49 -8.92
N ALA A 155 10.08 3.48 -8.11
CA ALA A 155 10.58 2.20 -8.59
C ALA A 155 9.47 1.38 -9.29
N TRP A 156 8.25 1.46 -8.76
CA TRP A 156 7.03 0.87 -9.32
C TRP A 156 5.81 1.43 -8.58
N PHE A 157 4.64 1.34 -9.22
CA PHE A 157 3.36 1.74 -8.63
C PHE A 157 2.28 0.72 -8.96
N MET A 158 1.39 0.46 -8.02
CA MET A 158 0.28 -0.47 -8.16
C MET A 158 -1.00 0.14 -7.59
N VAL A 159 -2.10 -0.01 -8.32
CA VAL A 159 -3.46 0.25 -7.85
C VAL A 159 -4.25 -1.06 -7.87
N THR A 160 -5.03 -1.33 -6.83
CA THR A 160 -5.67 -2.64 -6.61
C THR A 160 -6.95 -2.54 -5.78
N SER A 161 -7.73 -3.62 -5.73
CA SER A 161 -8.77 -3.84 -4.74
C SER A 161 -8.23 -4.31 -3.38
N SER A 162 -7.02 -4.90 -3.36
CA SER A 162 -6.45 -5.53 -2.17
C SER A 162 -6.17 -4.54 -1.03
N ASN A 163 -6.88 -4.70 0.08
CA ASN A 163 -6.55 -4.05 1.35
C ASN A 163 -5.37 -4.73 2.07
N LEU A 164 -4.89 -4.15 3.18
CA LEU A 164 -3.84 -4.77 4.00
C LEU A 164 -4.41 -5.95 4.81
N SER A 165 -4.46 -7.13 4.18
CA SER A 165 -4.93 -8.35 4.84
C SER A 165 -4.30 -9.62 4.26
N LYS A 166 -4.19 -10.66 5.10
CA LYS A 166 -3.83 -12.02 4.68
C LYS A 166 -4.85 -12.63 3.73
N ALA A 167 -6.12 -12.25 3.84
CA ALA A 167 -7.18 -12.75 2.99
C ALA A 167 -7.00 -12.31 1.52
N ALA A 168 -6.65 -11.03 1.34
CA ALA A 168 -6.41 -10.41 0.04
C ALA A 168 -5.06 -10.82 -0.56
N TRP A 169 -3.97 -10.71 0.22
CA TRP A 169 -2.62 -10.91 -0.31
C TRP A 169 -2.09 -12.34 -0.24
N GLY A 170 -2.66 -13.15 0.65
CA GLY A 170 -2.22 -14.49 0.95
C GLY A 170 -1.27 -14.58 2.15
N VAL A 171 -1.14 -15.77 2.72
CA VAL A 171 -0.22 -16.12 3.81
C VAL A 171 0.40 -17.49 3.54
N LEU A 172 1.69 -17.64 3.84
CA LEU A 172 2.37 -18.92 3.72
C LEU A 172 1.90 -19.91 4.81
N GLU A 173 1.61 -21.14 4.38
CA GLU A 173 1.28 -22.29 5.25
C GLU A 173 2.32 -23.41 5.02
N LYS A 174 2.31 -24.43 5.90
CA LYS A 174 3.13 -25.65 5.76
C LYS A 174 4.63 -25.36 5.51
N GLY A 175 5.24 -24.54 6.36
CA GLY A 175 6.66 -24.18 6.25
C GLY A 175 7.03 -23.43 4.96
N GLY A 176 6.08 -22.70 4.35
CA GLY A 176 6.35 -21.90 3.14
C GLY A 176 6.13 -22.65 1.82
N SER A 177 5.73 -23.91 1.87
CA SER A 177 5.45 -24.74 0.68
C SER A 177 4.13 -24.39 -0.01
N GLN A 178 3.23 -23.67 0.67
CA GLN A 178 1.88 -23.37 0.21
C GLN A 178 1.50 -21.93 0.52
N LEU A 179 0.82 -21.23 -0.40
CA LEU A 179 0.22 -19.91 -0.18
C LEU A 179 -1.29 -20.06 -0.08
N MET A 180 -1.90 -19.59 1.01
CA MET A 180 -3.35 -19.60 1.20
C MET A 180 -3.93 -18.20 1.01
N ILE A 181 -4.93 -18.07 0.13
CA ILE A 181 -5.66 -16.83 -0.18
C ILE A 181 -7.16 -17.08 0.08
N ARG A 182 -7.88 -16.07 0.59
CA ARG A 182 -9.31 -16.18 0.91
C ARG A 182 -10.22 -15.29 0.06
N SER A 183 -9.68 -14.29 -0.62
CA SER A 183 -10.45 -13.30 -1.37
C SER A 183 -10.08 -13.29 -2.86
N TYR A 184 -11.05 -12.88 -3.67
CA TYR A 184 -10.77 -12.44 -5.04
C TYR A 184 -10.30 -10.98 -4.99
N GLU A 185 -9.18 -10.69 -5.64
CA GLU A 185 -8.65 -9.33 -5.75
C GLU A 185 -8.04 -9.13 -7.13
N ILE A 186 -8.00 -7.88 -7.59
CA ILE A 186 -7.38 -7.53 -8.86
C ILE A 186 -6.75 -6.14 -8.81
N GLY A 187 -5.60 -6.00 -9.46
CA GLY A 187 -4.89 -4.74 -9.59
C GLY A 187 -3.94 -4.75 -10.77
N VAL A 188 -3.47 -3.56 -11.11
CA VAL A 188 -2.50 -3.33 -12.19
C VAL A 188 -1.22 -2.72 -11.62
N LEU A 189 -0.10 -3.31 -12.00
CA LEU A 189 1.24 -2.86 -11.68
C LEU A 189 1.82 -2.09 -12.88
N PHE A 190 2.35 -0.91 -12.59
CA PHE A 190 3.10 -0.05 -13.49
C PHE A 190 4.58 -0.20 -13.16
N LEU A 191 5.33 -0.70 -14.14
CA LEU A 191 6.79 -0.72 -14.12
C LEU A 191 7.30 0.32 -15.11
N PRO A 192 8.32 1.14 -14.76
CA PRO A 192 8.91 2.11 -15.68
C PRO A 192 9.35 1.49 -17.01
N ALA A 193 9.96 0.29 -16.97
CA ALA A 193 10.40 -0.45 -18.16
C ALA A 193 9.27 -0.94 -19.08
N ASP A 194 8.02 -0.95 -18.61
CA ASP A 194 6.87 -1.29 -19.45
C ASP A 194 6.23 -0.04 -20.09
N GLN A 195 6.70 1.18 -19.76
CA GLN A 195 6.09 2.44 -20.25
C GLN A 195 6.82 3.05 -21.44
N VAL A 196 8.11 2.74 -21.61
CA VAL A 196 9.00 3.32 -22.63
C VAL A 196 10.09 2.33 -22.98
N THR A 197 10.66 2.45 -24.19
CA THR A 197 11.67 1.51 -24.72
C THR A 197 13.11 1.95 -24.51
N ASP A 198 13.35 3.25 -24.36
CA ASP A 198 14.68 3.82 -24.18
C ASP A 198 15.09 3.94 -22.70
N ARG A 199 16.37 3.74 -22.39
CA ARG A 199 16.89 3.72 -21.02
C ARG A 199 16.85 5.10 -20.35
N GLU A 200 17.13 6.17 -21.08
CA GLU A 200 17.01 7.53 -20.54
C GLU A 200 15.55 7.88 -20.29
N ALA A 201 14.66 7.47 -21.19
CA ALA A 201 13.22 7.60 -20.99
C ALA A 201 12.72 6.80 -19.77
N ILE A 202 13.26 5.60 -19.50
CA ILE A 202 12.91 4.81 -18.29
C ILE A 202 13.21 5.62 -17.03
N ASP A 203 14.35 6.30 -16.97
CA ASP A 203 14.71 7.10 -15.81
C ASP A 203 13.79 8.30 -15.63
N GLN A 204 13.36 8.96 -16.72
CA GLN A 204 12.36 10.04 -16.68
C GLN A 204 10.98 9.55 -16.24
N CYS A 205 10.56 8.35 -16.67
CA CYS A 205 9.28 7.76 -16.25
C CYS A 205 9.25 7.37 -14.76
N ARG A 206 10.42 7.32 -14.09
CA ARG A 206 10.48 7.15 -12.63
C ARG A 206 10.10 8.45 -11.91
N ASP A 207 10.17 9.62 -12.52
CA ASP A 207 9.97 10.89 -11.83
C ASP A 207 8.49 11.15 -11.50
N ILE A 208 8.21 11.44 -10.22
CA ILE A 208 6.86 11.76 -9.70
C ILE A 208 6.51 13.22 -9.94
N LEU A 209 7.52 14.10 -9.90
CA LEU A 209 7.37 15.55 -9.93
C LEU A 209 7.26 16.13 -11.35
N GLY A 210 7.28 15.29 -12.38
CA GLY A 210 7.23 15.73 -13.77
C GLY A 210 8.38 16.69 -14.09
N GLY A 211 9.61 16.16 -14.15
CA GLY A 211 10.76 16.94 -14.59
C GLY A 211 10.57 17.48 -16.02
N ASN A 212 11.28 18.56 -16.35
CA ASN A 212 11.29 19.14 -17.70
C ASN A 212 11.51 18.03 -18.75
N ARG A 213 10.55 17.89 -19.66
CA ARG A 213 10.63 16.96 -20.78
C ARG A 213 11.90 17.25 -21.58
N LEU A 214 12.80 16.28 -21.64
CA LEU A 214 13.91 16.29 -22.60
C LEU A 214 13.53 15.55 -23.90
N SER A 215 12.45 14.76 -23.89
CA SER A 215 11.98 13.99 -25.05
C SER A 215 10.51 14.28 -25.39
N ASP A 216 10.20 14.29 -26.69
CA ASP A 216 8.84 14.43 -27.24
C ASP A 216 8.03 13.12 -27.15
N GLU A 217 8.62 12.03 -26.64
CA GLU A 217 7.92 10.76 -26.49
C GLU A 217 6.89 10.80 -25.35
N PRO A 218 5.67 10.29 -25.56
CA PRO A 218 4.64 10.27 -24.53
C PRO A 218 4.95 9.24 -23.44
N CYS A 219 5.73 9.62 -22.42
CA CYS A 219 5.81 8.85 -21.18
C CYS A 219 4.48 8.96 -20.40
N THR A 220 3.89 7.83 -20.05
CA THR A 220 2.74 7.79 -19.13
C THR A 220 3.23 7.99 -17.71
N HIS A 221 3.25 9.24 -17.24
CA HIS A 221 3.60 9.53 -15.85
C HIS A 221 2.51 9.02 -14.90
N VAL A 222 2.93 8.23 -13.90
CA VAL A 222 2.04 7.79 -12.84
C VAL A 222 1.93 8.89 -11.80
N HIS A 223 0.74 9.45 -11.64
CA HIS A 223 0.46 10.43 -10.61
C HIS A 223 0.05 9.77 -9.30
N VAL A 224 0.84 9.97 -8.24
CA VAL A 224 0.48 9.56 -6.88
C VAL A 224 -0.75 10.36 -6.41
N PRO A 225 -1.82 9.70 -5.92
CA PRO A 225 -3.10 10.35 -5.63
C PRO A 225 -3.15 11.05 -4.25
N PHE A 226 -2.04 11.03 -3.51
CA PHE A 226 -1.87 11.66 -2.20
C PHE A 226 -0.48 12.28 -2.09
N ASP A 227 -0.26 13.08 -1.06
CA ASP A 227 0.96 13.88 -0.90
C ASP A 227 2.14 13.02 -0.45
N LEU A 228 3.33 13.31 -0.99
CA LEU A 228 4.60 12.72 -0.58
C LEU A 228 5.52 13.81 -0.03
N PRO A 229 6.36 13.53 0.99
CA PRO A 229 6.41 12.29 1.79
C PRO A 229 5.13 12.06 2.60
N PRO A 230 4.73 10.80 2.90
CA PRO A 230 3.66 10.55 3.85
C PRO A 230 4.04 11.07 5.24
N SER A 231 3.11 11.77 5.89
CA SER A 231 3.26 12.32 7.24
C SER A 231 3.00 11.23 8.27
N PRO A 232 3.99 10.83 9.10
CA PRO A 232 3.74 9.90 10.20
C PRO A 232 2.66 10.42 11.15
N TYR A 233 1.95 9.52 11.82
CA TYR A 233 1.02 9.92 12.88
C TYR A 233 1.77 10.64 14.00
N SER A 234 1.14 11.66 14.61
CA SER A 234 1.60 12.21 15.88
C SER A 234 1.22 11.28 17.06
N ASP A 235 1.80 11.53 18.23
CA ASP A 235 1.59 10.70 19.43
C ASP A 235 0.14 10.68 19.92
N ASP A 236 -0.64 11.72 19.60
CA ASP A 236 -2.05 11.88 19.94
C ASP A 236 -3.02 11.37 18.86
N GLU A 237 -2.52 11.10 17.65
CA GLU A 237 -3.33 10.60 16.54
C GLU A 237 -3.66 9.11 16.70
N LYS A 238 -4.91 8.77 16.40
CA LYS A 238 -5.41 7.39 16.44
C LYS A 238 -5.93 6.97 15.06
N PRO A 239 -5.78 5.69 14.68
CA PRO A 239 -6.38 5.19 13.46
C PRO A 239 -7.90 5.20 13.58
N TRP A 240 -8.59 5.43 12.47
CA TRP A 240 -10.03 5.23 12.41
C TRP A 240 -10.39 3.77 12.72
N MET A 241 -11.34 3.56 13.63
CA MET A 241 -11.95 2.27 13.91
C MET A 241 -13.46 2.40 13.84
N TRP A 242 -14.06 1.75 12.86
CA TRP A 242 -15.48 1.93 12.52
C TRP A 242 -16.46 1.49 13.62
N ASP A 243 -16.05 0.62 14.55
CA ASP A 243 -16.88 0.07 15.63
C ASP A 243 -16.62 0.74 16.99
N VAL A 244 -15.82 1.82 17.04
CA VAL A 244 -15.57 2.62 18.25
C VAL A 244 -16.45 3.86 18.24
N ARG A 245 -16.94 4.29 19.42
CA ARG A 245 -17.69 5.55 19.55
C ARG A 245 -16.73 6.75 19.60
N TYR A 246 -17.03 7.80 18.84
CA TYR A 246 -16.32 9.08 18.85
C TYR A 246 -17.30 10.20 19.20
N LEU A 247 -17.30 10.59 20.48
CA LEU A 247 -18.27 11.52 21.06
C LEU A 247 -17.66 12.91 21.39
N ASP A 248 -16.33 12.99 21.50
CA ASP A 248 -15.65 14.17 22.04
C ASP A 248 -15.67 15.39 21.09
N LYS A 249 -15.74 15.16 19.77
CA LYS A 249 -15.74 16.20 18.74
C LYS A 249 -16.71 15.86 17.62
N PRO A 250 -17.61 16.77 17.22
CA PRO A 250 -18.48 16.54 16.07
C PRO A 250 -17.72 16.58 14.74
N ASP A 251 -18.37 16.04 13.71
CA ASP A 251 -17.96 16.14 12.31
C ASP A 251 -18.22 17.54 11.73
N THR A 252 -17.97 17.70 10.42
CA THR A 252 -18.18 18.97 9.72
C THR A 252 -19.66 19.39 9.60
N ASN A 253 -20.59 18.50 9.90
CA ASN A 253 -22.04 18.71 9.85
C ASN A 253 -22.68 18.70 11.26
N GLY A 254 -21.89 18.65 12.34
CA GLY A 254 -22.40 18.62 13.72
C GLY A 254 -22.77 17.23 14.26
N ASN A 255 -22.52 16.14 13.52
CA ASN A 255 -22.82 14.77 13.93
C ASN A 255 -21.70 14.13 14.75
N ILE A 256 -22.05 13.11 15.53
CA ILE A 256 -21.11 12.22 16.24
C ILE A 256 -21.14 10.82 15.65
N TRP A 257 -20.09 10.03 15.84
CA TRP A 257 -20.06 8.63 15.42
C TRP A 257 -20.33 7.71 16.60
N SER A 258 -21.48 7.06 16.57
CA SER A 258 -21.91 6.11 17.60
C SER A 258 -22.52 4.89 16.94
N PRO A 259 -21.69 3.93 16.49
CA PRO A 259 -22.18 2.69 15.90
C PRO A 259 -23.00 1.91 16.94
N SER A 260 -23.98 1.15 16.44
CA SER A 260 -24.87 0.29 17.22
C SER A 260 -24.11 -0.82 17.95
#